data_AF-A0A0R1TYV1-F1
#
_entry.id   AF-A0A0R1TYV1-F1
#
_cell.length_a   1.000
_cell.length_b   1.000
_cell.length_c   1.000
_cell.angle_alpha   90.00
_cell.angle_beta   90.00
_cell.angle_gamma   90.00
#
_symmetry.space_group_name_H-M   'P 1'
#
loop_
_entity.id
_entity.type
_entity.pdbx_description
1 polymer ?
#
loop_
_entity_poly.entity_id
_entity_poly.type
_entity_poly.pdbx_seq_one_letter_code
_entity_poly.pdbx_strand_id
1 'polypeptide(L)'
;MLIYHCWGEVPIMGSLTANLKQSSLTLYEQLANKILNDINHEKYLPGAQIPTELELQRSTGYSRSTVRHALRILVNKGVLVKIHGKGTFVQDGTSNETTRSQFFSLTNNVENLGASISTKLVDIQPTRASKEQAEFFGIEPKTPLLKLTRLRYVDKSPFCVEYIYFTEEFSSITSENLNGSLYQVLHDQFNEVPAGGHKMFDITKASTSEAFLLNVERDTSLMQITDFVYDQNDHPLHITRQVIRSDKYKYELIQ
;
A
#
# COMPACT_ATOMS: atom_id res chain seq x y z
N MET A 1 -43.51 -66.43 -5.46
CA MET A 1 -44.58 -66.14 -6.45
C MET A 1 -44.72 -64.63 -6.50
N LEU A 2 -43.93 -63.99 -7.39
CA LEU A 2 -43.89 -62.54 -7.59
C LEU A 2 -44.31 -62.29 -9.03
N ILE A 3 -45.23 -61.35 -9.23
CA ILE A 3 -45.83 -61.03 -10.51
C ILE A 3 -45.65 -59.54 -10.82
N TYR A 4 -45.51 -59.27 -12.12
CA TYR A 4 -45.66 -58.02 -12.90
C TYR A 4 -44.47 -57.05 -12.92
N HIS A 5 -43.73 -56.94 -14.04
CA HIS A 5 -44.01 -56.19 -15.29
C HIS A 5 -44.17 -54.68 -15.08
N CYS A 6 -43.24 -53.86 -15.60
CA CYS A 6 -43.31 -53.33 -16.97
C CYS A 6 -42.13 -52.41 -17.31
N TRP A 7 -42.00 -52.15 -18.60
CA TRP A 7 -40.89 -51.59 -19.37
C TRP A 7 -40.63 -50.08 -19.20
N GLY A 8 -39.39 -49.67 -19.52
CA GLY A 8 -39.03 -48.29 -19.83
C GLY A 8 -37.55 -48.16 -20.23
N GLU A 9 -37.30 -47.90 -21.50
CA GLU A 9 -35.98 -47.80 -22.15
C GLU A 9 -35.12 -46.61 -21.69
N VAL A 10 -33.82 -46.75 -21.94
CA VAL A 10 -32.68 -45.89 -21.60
C VAL A 10 -32.59 -44.69 -22.57
N PRO A 11 -32.08 -43.53 -22.11
CA PRO A 11 -30.96 -42.94 -22.85
C PRO A 11 -29.82 -42.45 -21.94
N ILE A 12 -28.66 -43.08 -22.10
CA ILE A 12 -27.30 -42.52 -22.20
C ILE A 12 -27.04 -41.26 -21.36
N MET A 13 -26.58 -41.45 -20.12
CA MET A 13 -25.80 -40.43 -19.40
C MET A 13 -24.36 -40.49 -19.88
N GLY A 14 -24.06 -39.60 -20.84
CA GLY A 14 -22.71 -39.24 -21.21
C GLY A 14 -21.94 -38.56 -20.08
N SER A 15 -20.62 -38.72 -20.17
CA SER A 15 -19.56 -37.92 -19.57
C SER A 15 -19.44 -37.85 -18.05
N LEU A 16 -18.57 -38.71 -17.54
CA LEU A 16 -17.53 -38.34 -16.59
C LEU A 16 -16.90 -36.99 -16.97
N THR A 17 -17.24 -35.91 -16.27
CA THR A 17 -16.28 -34.82 -15.99
C THR A 17 -16.77 -33.95 -14.83
N ALA A 18 -15.89 -33.81 -13.84
CA ALA A 18 -15.75 -32.66 -12.96
C ALA A 18 -16.95 -32.32 -12.03
N ASN A 19 -17.09 -33.04 -10.93
CA ASN A 19 -17.92 -32.59 -9.80
C ASN A 19 -17.20 -32.72 -8.44
N LEU A 20 -16.04 -32.06 -8.30
CA LEU A 20 -15.29 -31.95 -7.03
C LEU A 20 -14.57 -30.59 -6.90
N LYS A 21 -15.28 -29.46 -7.03
CA LYS A 21 -14.67 -28.13 -6.78
C LYS A 21 -15.63 -27.04 -6.29
N GLN A 22 -16.65 -27.39 -5.51
CA GLN A 22 -17.65 -26.42 -5.03
C GLN A 22 -17.86 -26.37 -3.50
N SER A 23 -16.93 -26.89 -2.70
CA SER A 23 -17.03 -26.86 -1.24
C SER A 23 -15.76 -26.36 -0.57
N SER A 24 -15.68 -25.04 -0.33
CA SER A 24 -15.09 -24.41 0.88
C SER A 24 -14.80 -22.91 0.74
N LEU A 25 -15.57 -22.13 -0.03
CA LEU A 25 -15.44 -20.67 0.07
C LEU A 25 -15.98 -20.21 1.43
N THR A 26 -15.15 -19.49 2.17
CA THR A 26 -15.53 -18.85 3.43
C THR A 26 -16.65 -17.82 3.19
N LEU A 27 -17.43 -17.51 4.22
CA LEU A 27 -18.58 -16.60 4.09
C LEU A 27 -18.18 -15.20 3.58
N TYR A 28 -16.97 -14.74 3.89
CA TYR A 28 -16.47 -13.46 3.38
C TYR A 28 -16.05 -13.54 1.91
N GLU A 29 -15.52 -14.68 1.43
CA GLU A 29 -15.22 -14.88 0.01
C GLU A 29 -16.49 -14.96 -0.83
N GLN A 30 -17.53 -15.60 -0.32
CA GLN A 30 -18.84 -15.65 -0.98
C GLN A 30 -19.44 -14.24 -1.12
N LEU A 31 -19.34 -13.42 -0.07
CA LEU A 31 -19.81 -12.03 -0.13
C LEU A 31 -18.96 -11.17 -1.07
N ALA A 32 -17.64 -11.33 -1.05
CA ALA A 32 -16.74 -10.60 -1.97
C ALA A 32 -17.05 -10.94 -3.44
N ASN A 33 -17.22 -12.23 -3.75
CA ASN A 33 -17.57 -12.67 -5.10
C ASN A 33 -18.96 -12.19 -5.52
N LYS A 34 -19.93 -12.15 -4.60
CA LYS A 34 -21.26 -11.61 -4.89
C LYS A 34 -21.20 -10.12 -5.24
N ILE A 35 -20.49 -9.32 -4.47
CA ILE A 35 -20.34 -7.88 -4.73
C ILE A 35 -19.58 -7.65 -6.05
N LEU A 36 -18.53 -8.43 -6.32
CA LEU A 36 -17.80 -8.36 -7.58
C LEU A 36 -18.70 -8.70 -8.79
N ASN A 37 -19.54 -9.72 -8.66
CA ASN A 37 -20.51 -10.07 -9.70
C ASN A 37 -21.56 -8.97 -9.89
N ASP A 38 -22.07 -8.38 -8.81
CA ASP A 38 -23.00 -7.25 -8.90
C ASP A 38 -22.37 -6.06 -9.68
N ILE A 39 -21.08 -5.77 -9.45
CA ILE A 39 -20.34 -4.74 -10.20
C ILE A 39 -20.19 -5.13 -11.68
N ASN A 40 -19.79 -6.38 -11.97
CA ASN A 40 -19.61 -6.86 -13.34
C ASN A 40 -20.90 -6.89 -14.16
N HIS A 41 -22.07 -6.96 -13.51
CA HIS A 41 -23.39 -6.89 -14.14
C HIS A 41 -24.00 -5.48 -14.04
N GLU A 42 -23.17 -4.46 -13.82
CA GLU A 42 -23.54 -3.03 -13.80
C GLU A 42 -24.61 -2.64 -12.77
N LYS A 43 -24.87 -3.49 -11.77
CA LYS A 43 -25.77 -3.15 -10.67
C LYS A 43 -25.21 -2.01 -9.81
N TYR A 44 -23.89 -1.92 -9.72
CA TYR A 44 -23.18 -0.76 -9.18
C TYR A 44 -22.23 -0.23 -10.24
N LEU A 45 -22.51 0.98 -10.73
CA LEU A 45 -21.66 1.67 -11.70
C LEU A 45 -20.37 2.16 -11.05
N PRO A 46 -19.29 2.41 -11.82
CA PRO A 46 -18.10 3.10 -11.33
C PRO A 46 -18.44 4.39 -10.56
N GLY A 47 -17.80 4.60 -9.41
CA GLY A 47 -18.07 5.74 -8.54
C GLY A 47 -19.36 5.64 -7.71
N ALA A 48 -20.20 4.62 -7.94
CA ALA A 48 -21.40 4.41 -7.13
C ALA A 48 -21.05 3.91 -5.73
N GLN A 49 -21.80 4.38 -4.73
CA GLN A 49 -21.70 3.86 -3.38
C GLN A 49 -22.34 2.47 -3.31
N ILE A 50 -21.61 1.49 -2.77
CA ILE A 50 -22.19 0.19 -2.44
C ILE A 50 -22.91 0.27 -1.08
N PRO A 51 -23.81 -0.68 -0.76
CA PRO A 51 -24.48 -0.69 0.54
C PRO A 51 -23.47 -0.64 1.69
N THR A 52 -23.82 0.09 2.76
CA THR A 52 -22.97 0.25 3.94
C THR A 52 -22.72 -1.08 4.64
N GLU A 53 -21.69 -1.15 5.49
CA GLU A 53 -21.41 -2.35 6.30
C GLU A 53 -22.67 -2.83 7.04
N LEU A 54 -23.44 -1.91 7.61
CA LEU A 54 -24.65 -2.21 8.37
C LEU A 54 -25.79 -2.73 7.47
N GLU A 55 -25.96 -2.17 6.27
CA GLU A 55 -26.94 -2.63 5.29
C GLU A 55 -26.57 -4.00 4.70
N LEU A 56 -25.29 -4.25 4.47
CA LEU A 56 -24.78 -5.56 4.06
C LEU A 56 -25.00 -6.59 5.15
N GLN A 57 -24.75 -6.26 6.42
CA GLN A 57 -25.07 -7.14 7.55
C GLN A 57 -26.57 -7.48 7.59
N ARG A 58 -27.45 -6.47 7.46
CA ARG A 58 -28.90 -6.68 7.47
C ARG A 58 -29.40 -7.51 6.29
N SER A 59 -28.88 -7.27 5.09
CA SER A 59 -29.32 -7.96 3.87
C SER A 59 -28.74 -9.36 3.68
N THR A 60 -27.57 -9.65 4.28
CA THR A 60 -26.90 -10.96 4.17
C THR A 60 -27.03 -11.82 5.41
N GLY A 61 -27.34 -11.23 6.57
CA GLY A 61 -27.30 -11.90 7.87
C GLY A 61 -25.87 -12.18 8.38
N TYR A 62 -24.83 -11.69 7.70
CA TYR A 62 -23.45 -11.97 8.06
C TYR A 62 -22.97 -11.09 9.22
N SER A 63 -22.03 -11.61 10.00
CA SER A 63 -21.40 -10.86 11.09
C SER A 63 -20.63 -9.64 10.56
N ARG A 64 -20.40 -8.66 11.44
CA ARG A 64 -19.64 -7.44 11.11
C ARG A 64 -18.25 -7.78 10.60
N SER A 65 -17.59 -8.75 11.23
CA SER A 65 -16.24 -9.19 10.85
C SER A 65 -16.23 -9.81 9.46
N THR A 66 -17.21 -10.64 9.13
CA THR A 66 -17.35 -11.26 7.81
C THR A 66 -17.61 -10.21 6.71
N VAL A 67 -18.52 -9.26 6.96
CA VAL A 67 -18.80 -8.17 6.01
C VAL A 67 -17.57 -7.28 5.80
N ARG A 68 -16.90 -6.87 6.88
CA ARG A 68 -15.66 -6.10 6.78
C ARG A 68 -14.56 -6.84 6.02
N HIS A 69 -14.42 -8.14 6.26
CA HIS A 69 -13.40 -8.94 5.59
C HIS A 69 -13.69 -9.04 4.08
N ALA A 70 -14.94 -9.27 3.69
CA ALA A 70 -15.34 -9.30 2.29
C ALA A 70 -15.04 -7.98 1.56
N LEU A 71 -15.39 -6.85 2.18
CA LEU A 71 -15.10 -5.53 1.64
C LEU A 71 -13.60 -5.26 1.55
N ARG A 72 -12.82 -5.66 2.57
CA ARG A 72 -11.37 -5.52 2.58
C ARG A 72 -10.71 -6.24 1.41
N ILE A 73 -11.17 -7.45 1.07
CA ILE A 73 -10.64 -8.19 -0.08
C ILE A 73 -10.83 -7.40 -1.37
N LEU A 74 -12.00 -6.80 -1.57
CA LEU A 74 -12.30 -6.03 -2.78
C LEU A 74 -11.58 -4.67 -2.81
N VAL A 75 -11.38 -4.05 -1.65
CA VAL A 75 -10.54 -2.85 -1.52
C VAL A 75 -9.08 -3.17 -1.84
N ASN A 76 -8.53 -4.26 -1.30
CA ASN A 76 -7.16 -4.70 -1.58
C ASN A 76 -6.95 -5.07 -3.06
N LYS A 77 -7.99 -5.58 -3.73
CA LYS A 77 -7.99 -5.86 -5.17
C LYS A 77 -8.18 -4.62 -6.05
N GLY A 78 -8.36 -3.43 -5.45
CA GLY A 78 -8.60 -2.19 -6.19
C GLY A 78 -9.94 -2.16 -6.93
N VAL A 79 -10.92 -2.98 -6.51
CA VAL A 79 -12.28 -3.02 -7.07
C VAL A 79 -13.20 -2.03 -6.34
N LEU A 80 -12.92 -1.75 -5.08
CA LEU A 80 -13.64 -0.80 -4.24
C LEU A 80 -12.67 0.19 -3.59
N VAL A 81 -13.15 1.39 -3.30
CA VAL A 81 -12.46 2.36 -2.44
C VAL A 81 -13.29 2.65 -1.20
N LYS A 82 -12.65 2.73 -0.03
CA LYS A 82 -13.30 3.15 1.21
C LYS A 82 -12.96 4.60 1.49
N ILE A 83 -13.98 5.46 1.57
CA ILE A 83 -13.83 6.87 1.94
C ILE A 83 -14.31 7.04 3.39
N HIS A 84 -13.39 7.42 4.27
CA HIS A 84 -13.70 7.56 5.71
C HIS A 84 -14.86 8.53 5.92
N GLY A 85 -15.85 8.13 6.72
CA GLY A 85 -17.06 8.92 7.00
C GLY A 85 -18.07 9.03 5.84
N LYS A 86 -17.72 8.60 4.62
CA LYS A 86 -18.60 8.71 3.43
C LYS A 86 -19.11 7.37 2.92
N GLY A 87 -18.38 6.27 3.11
CA GLY A 87 -18.81 4.93 2.74
C GLY A 87 -17.80 4.18 1.87
N THR A 88 -18.27 3.14 1.16
CA THR A 88 -17.46 2.34 0.24
C THR A 88 -18.04 2.49 -1.16
N PHE A 89 -17.19 2.71 -2.15
CA PHE A 89 -17.59 3.04 -3.52
C PHE A 89 -16.92 2.09 -4.51
N VAL A 90 -17.59 1.83 -5.63
CA VAL A 90 -17.00 1.10 -6.76
C VAL A 90 -15.85 1.93 -7.32
N GLN A 91 -14.70 1.30 -7.45
CA GLN A 91 -13.52 1.95 -8.00
C GLN A 91 -13.83 2.44 -9.42
N ASP A 92 -13.84 3.76 -9.60
CA ASP A 92 -13.73 4.34 -10.91
C ASP A 92 -12.25 4.29 -11.31
N GLY A 93 -11.95 3.91 -12.54
CA GLY A 93 -10.58 3.67 -13.04
C GLY A 93 -9.66 4.89 -12.97
N THR A 94 -10.15 5.99 -12.42
CA THR A 94 -9.53 7.29 -12.17
C THR A 94 -9.01 7.49 -10.74
N SER A 95 -9.35 6.64 -9.75
CA SER A 95 -9.19 6.99 -8.32
C SER A 95 -8.35 6.04 -7.45
N ASN A 96 -7.61 5.09 -8.03
CA ASN A 96 -6.62 4.29 -7.29
C ASN A 96 -5.32 5.08 -7.05
N GLU A 97 -5.20 6.27 -7.64
CA GLU A 97 -4.08 7.14 -7.41
C GLU A 97 -4.25 7.86 -6.08
N THR A 98 -5.30 8.62 -5.79
CA THR A 98 -5.32 9.62 -4.70
C THR A 98 -4.75 9.24 -3.31
N THR A 99 -5.15 8.15 -2.65
CA THR A 99 -4.61 7.84 -1.30
C THR A 99 -3.23 7.20 -1.36
N ARG A 100 -2.97 6.41 -2.41
CA ARG A 100 -1.66 5.79 -2.67
C ARG A 100 -0.71 6.93 -3.10
N SER A 101 -1.04 7.68 -4.14
CA SER A 101 -0.36 8.84 -4.70
C SER A 101 -0.07 9.94 -3.70
N GLN A 102 -0.89 10.17 -2.66
CA GLN A 102 -0.54 11.13 -1.61
C GLN A 102 0.70 10.71 -0.80
N PHE A 103 0.90 9.41 -0.56
CA PHE A 103 2.11 8.88 0.09
C PHE A 103 3.27 8.66 -0.89
N PHE A 104 2.97 8.20 -2.11
CA PHE A 104 3.92 8.05 -3.24
C PHE A 104 4.24 9.37 -3.96
N SER A 105 3.78 10.49 -3.40
CA SER A 105 3.69 11.80 -4.03
C SER A 105 5.00 12.25 -4.66
N LEU A 106 6.18 11.96 -4.10
CA LEU A 106 7.44 12.38 -4.74
C LEU A 106 7.80 11.63 -6.02
N THR A 107 7.71 10.30 -6.01
CA THR A 107 8.01 9.49 -7.20
C THR A 107 6.98 9.80 -8.28
N ASN A 108 5.70 9.83 -7.90
CA ASN A 108 4.61 10.05 -8.84
C ASN A 108 4.58 11.49 -9.36
N ASN A 109 4.83 12.52 -8.53
CA ASN A 109 4.88 13.91 -8.99
C ASN A 109 5.98 14.11 -10.04
N VAL A 110 7.15 13.50 -9.85
CA VAL A 110 8.27 13.70 -10.78
C VAL A 110 8.11 12.85 -12.05
N GLU A 111 7.58 11.61 -11.96
CA GLU A 111 7.26 10.80 -13.13
C GLU A 111 6.14 11.41 -13.97
N ASN A 112 5.12 12.00 -13.33
CA ASN A 112 4.02 12.71 -14.00
C ASN A 112 4.49 13.96 -14.76
N LEU A 113 5.65 14.52 -14.37
CA LEU A 113 6.32 15.60 -15.10
C LEU A 113 7.18 15.10 -16.28
N GLY A 114 7.15 13.80 -16.58
CA GLY A 114 7.88 13.17 -17.69
C GLY A 114 9.38 13.00 -17.44
N ALA A 115 9.83 13.15 -16.19
CA ALA A 115 11.24 13.12 -15.83
C ALA A 115 11.70 11.72 -15.36
N SER A 116 12.95 11.38 -15.62
CA SER A 116 13.51 10.06 -15.29
C SER A 116 14.03 10.01 -13.85
N ILE A 117 13.43 9.17 -13.01
CA ILE A 117 13.87 8.98 -11.62
C ILE A 117 14.82 7.80 -11.52
N SER A 118 15.92 7.97 -10.80
CA SER A 118 16.75 6.85 -10.35
C SER A 118 17.19 7.03 -8.91
N THR A 119 17.51 5.92 -8.25
CA THR A 119 17.92 5.91 -6.84
C THR A 119 19.25 5.20 -6.71
N LYS A 120 20.09 5.71 -5.81
CA LYS A 120 21.34 5.09 -5.40
C LYS A 120 21.37 4.96 -3.89
N LEU A 121 21.60 3.75 -3.40
CA LEU A 121 21.94 3.51 -2.01
C LEU A 121 23.30 4.14 -1.71
N VAL A 122 23.34 5.02 -0.71
CA VAL A 122 24.57 5.73 -0.28
C VAL A 122 25.20 5.00 0.89
N ASP A 123 24.38 4.61 1.88
CA ASP A 123 24.87 4.05 3.14
C ASP A 123 23.80 3.23 3.84
N ILE A 124 24.23 2.25 4.63
CA ILE A 124 23.41 1.43 5.52
C ILE A 124 24.18 1.26 6.83
N GLN A 125 23.59 1.70 7.94
CA GLN A 125 24.24 1.60 9.24
C GLN A 125 23.25 1.45 10.38
N PRO A 126 23.63 0.79 11.48
CA PRO A 126 22.86 0.86 12.71
C PRO A 126 22.90 2.28 13.28
N THR A 127 21.81 2.69 13.90
CA THR A 127 21.71 3.94 14.64
C THR A 127 20.90 3.74 15.92
N ARG A 128 20.79 4.78 16.76
CA ARG A 128 20.02 4.72 18.00
C ARG A 128 18.76 5.57 17.84
N ALA A 129 17.60 5.00 18.20
CA ALA A 129 16.33 5.70 18.14
C ALA A 129 16.36 7.02 18.92
N SER A 130 15.94 8.10 18.26
CA SER A 130 15.57 9.34 18.95
C SER A 130 14.32 9.11 19.81
N LYS A 131 13.95 10.10 20.64
CA LYS A 131 12.72 10.01 21.44
C LYS A 131 11.46 9.86 20.57
N GLU A 132 11.36 10.68 19.52
CA GLU A 132 10.25 10.68 18.57
C GLU A 132 10.17 9.36 17.80
N GLN A 133 11.31 8.83 17.35
CA GLN A 133 11.35 7.54 16.66
C GLN A 133 10.93 6.41 17.61
N ALA A 134 11.42 6.44 18.85
CA ALA A 134 11.08 5.45 19.85
C ALA A 134 9.57 5.45 20.17
N GLU A 135 8.98 6.63 20.32
CA GLU A 135 7.54 6.80 20.53
C GLU A 135 6.72 6.25 19.36
N PHE A 136 7.09 6.57 18.12
CA PHE A 136 6.40 6.05 16.94
C PHE A 136 6.44 4.53 16.82
N PHE A 137 7.62 3.92 17.02
CA PHE A 137 7.80 2.47 16.93
C PHE A 137 7.31 1.72 18.17
N GLY A 138 6.94 2.41 19.26
CA GLY A 138 6.56 1.76 20.52
C GLY A 138 7.72 1.03 21.20
N ILE A 139 8.94 1.55 21.08
CA ILE A 139 10.18 0.98 21.61
C ILE A 139 10.84 1.93 22.62
N GLU A 140 11.85 1.45 23.34
CA GLU A 140 12.60 2.29 24.28
C GLU A 140 13.53 3.27 23.54
N PRO A 141 13.74 4.50 24.04
CA PRO A 141 14.74 5.41 23.50
C PRO A 141 16.13 4.78 23.44
N LYS A 142 16.89 5.11 22.38
CA LYS A 142 18.21 4.54 22.07
C LYS A 142 18.22 3.06 21.66
N THR A 143 17.06 2.40 21.55
CA THR A 143 16.97 1.08 20.92
C THR A 143 17.61 1.13 19.52
N PRO A 144 18.39 0.12 19.11
CA PRO A 144 18.98 0.09 17.78
C PRO A 144 17.92 0.13 16.68
N LEU A 145 18.19 0.94 15.66
CA LEU A 145 17.43 0.99 14.41
C LEU A 145 18.38 0.77 13.24
N LEU A 146 17.87 0.24 12.14
CA LEU A 146 18.57 0.24 10.86
C LEU A 146 18.30 1.56 10.14
N LYS A 147 19.35 2.27 9.73
CA LYS A 147 19.25 3.49 8.96
C LYS A 147 19.78 3.27 7.53
N LEU A 148 18.92 3.46 6.54
CA LEU A 148 19.29 3.52 5.13
C LEU A 148 19.41 4.98 4.70
N THR A 149 20.46 5.30 3.95
CA THR A 149 20.59 6.59 3.26
C THR A 149 20.57 6.38 1.77
N ARG A 150 19.64 7.03 1.06
CA ARG A 150 19.53 6.94 -0.41
C ARG A 150 19.61 8.32 -1.02
N LEU A 151 20.25 8.41 -2.18
CA LEU A 151 20.30 9.61 -3.01
C LEU A 151 19.46 9.36 -4.26
N ARG A 152 18.49 10.24 -4.49
CA ARG A 152 17.59 10.16 -5.64
C ARG A 152 17.97 11.23 -6.65
N TYR A 153 17.79 10.86 -7.91
CA TYR A 153 18.10 11.67 -9.08
C TYR A 153 16.85 11.88 -9.91
N VAL A 154 16.75 13.07 -10.50
CA VAL A 154 15.86 13.36 -11.62
C VAL A 154 16.74 13.77 -12.78
N ASP A 155 16.61 13.12 -13.93
CA ASP A 155 17.40 13.40 -15.14
C ASP A 155 18.90 13.49 -14.84
N LYS A 156 19.40 12.53 -14.03
CA LYS A 156 20.79 12.41 -13.56
C LYS A 156 21.27 13.53 -12.62
N SER A 157 20.41 14.47 -12.23
CA SER A 157 20.73 15.50 -11.22
C SER A 157 20.25 15.06 -9.84
N PRO A 158 21.10 15.09 -8.79
CA PRO A 158 20.67 14.76 -7.44
C PRO A 158 19.65 15.79 -6.94
N PHE A 159 18.54 15.31 -6.39
CA PHE A 159 17.44 16.19 -5.95
C PHE A 159 16.95 15.92 -4.55
N CYS A 160 17.11 14.70 -4.04
CA CYS A 160 16.58 14.29 -2.74
C CYS A 160 17.53 13.32 -2.05
N VAL A 161 17.80 13.56 -0.76
CA VAL A 161 18.41 12.57 0.13
C VAL A 161 17.32 12.02 1.04
N GLU A 162 17.21 10.70 1.09
CA GLU A 162 16.29 9.99 1.96
C GLU A 162 17.05 9.30 3.09
N TYR A 163 16.53 9.43 4.30
CA TYR A 163 16.97 8.71 5.49
C TYR A 163 15.79 7.88 5.98
N ILE A 164 15.90 6.57 5.81
CA ILE A 164 14.84 5.63 6.14
C ILE A 164 15.27 4.85 7.38
N TYR A 165 14.37 4.73 8.35
CA TYR A 165 14.61 4.09 9.63
C TYR A 165 13.67 2.90 9.80
N PHE A 166 14.25 1.74 10.09
CA PHE A 166 13.53 0.51 10.38
C PHE A 166 13.92 -0.05 11.76
N THR A 167 13.00 -0.79 12.35
CA THR A 167 13.25 -1.69 13.48
C THR A 167 14.12 -2.88 13.06
N GLU A 168 14.69 -3.60 14.03
CA GLU A 168 15.63 -4.71 13.80
C GLU A 168 15.03 -5.89 13.02
N GLU A 169 13.70 -6.07 13.06
CA GLU A 169 13.00 -7.12 12.31
C GLU A 169 13.20 -7.01 10.79
N PHE A 170 13.48 -5.81 10.28
CA PHE A 170 13.77 -5.56 8.87
C PHE A 170 15.27 -5.64 8.52
N SER A 171 16.13 -6.08 9.45
CA SER A 171 17.58 -6.11 9.25
C SER A 171 18.03 -6.92 8.03
N SER A 172 17.28 -7.95 7.62
CA SER A 172 17.58 -8.74 6.42
C SER A 172 17.51 -7.94 5.11
N ILE A 173 16.84 -6.77 5.12
CA ILE A 173 16.69 -5.89 3.94
C ILE A 173 18.03 -5.42 3.38
N THR A 174 19.11 -5.46 4.19
CA THR A 174 20.46 -5.08 3.75
C THR A 174 21.03 -6.00 2.67
N SER A 175 20.45 -7.18 2.47
CA SER A 175 20.86 -8.15 1.45
C SER A 175 20.20 -7.88 0.08
N GLU A 176 19.27 -6.94 0.02
CA GLU A 176 18.44 -6.67 -1.15
C GLU A 176 18.99 -5.53 -2.02
N ASN A 177 18.48 -5.43 -3.25
CA ASN A 177 18.78 -4.29 -4.11
C ASN A 177 17.96 -3.05 -3.74
N LEU A 178 18.57 -2.14 -2.98
CA LEU A 178 17.92 -0.92 -2.49
C LEU A 178 18.06 0.30 -3.42
N ASN A 179 18.60 0.10 -4.63
CA ASN A 179 18.63 1.12 -5.69
C ASN A 179 17.28 1.22 -6.44
N GLY A 180 16.37 0.27 -6.22
CA GLY A 180 15.04 0.23 -6.83
C GLY A 180 13.93 0.75 -5.91
N SER A 181 12.71 0.27 -6.16
CA SER A 181 11.55 0.58 -5.32
C SER A 181 11.68 -0.09 -3.95
N LEU A 182 11.81 0.71 -2.90
CA LEU A 182 11.86 0.22 -1.51
C LEU A 182 10.62 -0.58 -1.15
N TYR A 183 9.46 -0.10 -1.59
CA TYR A 183 8.18 -0.74 -1.28
C TYR A 183 8.00 -2.07 -1.99
N GLN A 184 8.59 -2.24 -3.17
CA GLN A 184 8.61 -3.55 -3.82
C GLN A 184 9.43 -4.55 -2.99
N VAL A 185 10.59 -4.12 -2.48
CA VAL A 185 11.41 -4.95 -1.59
C VAL A 185 10.66 -5.30 -0.29
N LEU A 186 9.99 -4.33 0.33
CA LEU A 186 9.19 -4.57 1.55
C LEU A 186 8.05 -5.57 1.30
N HIS A 187 7.37 -5.45 0.18
CA HIS A 187 6.33 -6.41 -0.21
C HIS A 187 6.92 -7.80 -0.45
N ASP A 188 7.97 -7.92 -1.26
CA ASP A 188 8.46 -9.22 -1.71
C ASP A 188 9.19 -10.01 -0.62
N GLN A 189 9.91 -9.32 0.27
CA GLN A 189 10.72 -9.96 1.32
C GLN A 189 10.01 -10.05 2.67
N PHE A 190 9.13 -9.10 2.99
CA PHE A 190 8.51 -9.00 4.31
C PHE A 190 6.99 -9.14 4.25
N ASN A 191 6.39 -9.21 3.05
CA ASN A 191 4.93 -9.18 2.87
C ASN A 191 4.29 -7.93 3.50
N GLU A 192 5.05 -6.83 3.54
CA GLU A 192 4.62 -5.56 4.10
C GLU A 192 4.24 -4.55 3.02
N VAL A 193 3.09 -3.91 3.23
CA VAL A 193 2.49 -2.94 2.33
C VAL A 193 2.19 -1.66 3.11
N PRO A 194 2.74 -0.50 2.69
CA PRO A 194 2.37 0.77 3.32
C PRO A 194 0.88 1.04 3.09
N ALA A 195 0.13 1.29 4.15
CA ALA A 195 -1.31 1.51 4.08
C ALA A 195 -1.78 2.86 4.64
N GLY A 196 -0.95 3.52 5.45
CA GLY A 196 -1.29 4.80 6.03
C GLY A 196 -0.11 5.46 6.71
N GLY A 197 -0.36 6.61 7.33
CA GLY A 197 0.68 7.41 7.93
C GLY A 197 0.29 8.85 8.15
N HIS A 198 1.26 9.63 8.59
CA HIS A 198 1.18 11.09 8.55
C HIS A 198 2.50 11.65 8.06
N LYS A 199 2.44 12.87 7.53
CA LYS A 199 3.59 13.59 7.00
C LYS A 199 3.75 14.92 7.70
N MET A 200 4.98 15.30 7.97
CA MET A 200 5.36 16.61 8.46
C MET A 200 6.23 17.32 7.43
N PHE A 201 6.01 18.63 7.28
CA PHE A 201 6.72 19.47 6.32
C PHE A 201 7.46 20.57 7.07
N ASP A 202 8.73 20.73 6.76
CA ASP A 202 9.61 21.72 7.37
C ASP A 202 10.53 22.36 6.32
N ILE A 203 11.20 23.44 6.72
CA ILE A 203 12.34 24.01 5.99
C ILE A 203 13.58 23.78 6.84
N THR A 204 14.62 23.24 6.23
CA THR A 204 15.91 23.02 6.89
C THR A 204 17.06 23.59 6.09
N LYS A 205 18.24 23.66 6.72
CA LYS A 205 19.49 24.08 6.10
C LYS A 205 20.31 22.85 5.76
N ALA A 206 20.85 22.81 4.54
CA ALA A 206 21.67 21.71 4.08
C ALA A 206 22.88 21.51 5.02
N SER A 207 22.95 20.36 5.69
CA SER A 207 24.15 19.95 6.43
C SER A 207 25.31 19.71 5.47
N THR A 208 26.53 19.59 5.98
CA THR A 208 27.73 19.35 5.15
C THR A 208 27.58 18.11 4.24
N SER A 209 27.02 17.02 4.75
CA SER A 209 26.83 15.79 3.96
C SER A 209 25.70 15.93 2.95
N GLU A 210 24.58 16.55 3.32
CA GLU A 210 23.46 16.81 2.39
C GLU A 210 23.89 17.76 1.27
N ALA A 211 24.64 18.82 1.58
CA ALA A 211 25.18 19.77 0.61
C ALA A 211 26.10 19.08 -0.40
N PHE A 212 26.98 18.19 0.08
CA PHE A 212 27.85 17.38 -0.78
C PHE A 212 27.05 16.43 -1.68
N LEU A 213 26.10 15.67 -1.12
CA LEU A 213 25.30 14.69 -1.88
C LEU A 213 24.38 15.36 -2.92
N LEU A 214 23.79 16.50 -2.57
CA LEU A 214 22.86 17.24 -3.43
C LEU A 214 23.55 18.19 -4.41
N ASN A 215 24.87 18.33 -4.30
CA ASN A 215 25.69 19.28 -5.07
C ASN A 215 25.12 20.71 -4.97
N VAL A 216 25.03 21.21 -3.74
CA VAL A 216 24.58 22.57 -3.39
C VAL A 216 25.55 23.19 -2.38
N GLU A 217 25.46 24.50 -2.19
CA GLU A 217 26.21 25.18 -1.14
C GLU A 217 25.70 24.79 0.25
N ARG A 218 26.58 24.86 1.25
CA ARG A 218 26.17 24.73 2.67
C ARG A 218 25.13 25.80 3.00
N ASP A 219 24.22 25.46 3.91
CA ASP A 219 23.15 26.36 4.35
C ASP A 219 22.14 26.76 3.25
N THR A 220 22.19 26.08 2.09
CA THR A 220 21.08 26.11 1.12
C THR A 220 19.80 25.67 1.83
N SER A 221 18.72 26.43 1.66
CA SER A 221 17.41 26.05 2.19
C SER A 221 16.86 24.86 1.43
N LEU A 222 16.48 23.81 2.15
CA LEU A 222 15.88 22.59 1.62
C LEU A 222 14.49 22.41 2.22
N MET A 223 13.59 21.81 1.44
CA MET A 223 12.33 21.30 1.99
C MET A 223 12.62 19.97 2.70
N GLN A 224 12.19 19.85 3.95
CA GLN A 224 12.23 18.59 4.67
C GLN A 224 10.82 17.99 4.74
N ILE A 225 10.72 16.70 4.47
CA ILE A 225 9.49 15.93 4.64
C ILE A 225 9.81 14.75 5.54
N THR A 226 9.04 14.57 6.61
CA THR A 226 9.15 13.40 7.49
C THR A 226 7.86 12.61 7.41
N ASP A 227 7.98 11.36 6.96
CA ASP A 227 6.88 10.41 6.81
C ASP A 227 6.95 9.37 7.93
N PHE A 228 5.83 9.23 8.64
CA PHE A 228 5.60 8.17 9.61
C PHE A 228 4.63 7.17 9.00
N VAL A 229 5.10 5.97 8.66
CA VAL A 229 4.36 5.04 7.80
C VAL A 229 3.93 3.81 8.58
N TYR A 230 2.65 3.47 8.49
CA TYR A 230 2.06 2.25 9.01
C TYR A 230 1.80 1.23 7.90
N ASP A 231 1.88 -0.05 8.24
CA ASP A 231 1.54 -1.18 7.36
C ASP A 231 0.02 -1.41 7.22
N GLN A 232 -0.36 -2.43 6.49
CA GLN A 232 -1.76 -2.88 6.32
C GLN A 232 -2.46 -3.34 7.61
N ASN A 233 -1.73 -3.53 8.70
CA ASN A 233 -2.21 -4.00 9.99
C ASN A 233 -2.19 -2.91 11.07
N ASP A 234 -1.87 -1.66 10.71
CA ASP A 234 -1.73 -0.51 11.62
C ASP A 234 -0.51 -0.61 12.55
N HIS A 235 0.50 -1.37 12.15
CA HIS A 235 1.79 -1.44 12.82
C HIS A 235 2.78 -0.41 12.24
N PRO A 236 3.61 0.23 13.08
CA PRO A 236 4.67 1.12 12.62
C PRO A 236 5.64 0.39 11.68
N LEU A 237 5.63 0.75 10.40
CA LEU A 237 6.46 0.10 9.38
C LEU A 237 7.84 0.74 9.32
N HIS A 238 7.89 2.05 9.07
CA HIS A 238 9.14 2.80 8.99
C HIS A 238 8.93 4.30 9.12
N ILE A 239 10.02 5.01 9.36
CA ILE A 239 10.08 6.49 9.28
C ILE A 239 10.98 6.87 8.12
N THR A 240 10.55 7.80 7.28
CA THR A 240 11.38 8.36 6.22
C THR A 240 11.54 9.86 6.39
N ARG A 241 12.77 10.35 6.57
CA ARG A 241 13.11 11.77 6.52
C ARG A 241 13.75 12.07 5.17
N GLN A 242 13.20 13.02 4.43
CA GLN A 242 13.68 13.42 3.11
C GLN A 242 14.07 14.89 3.13
N VAL A 243 15.17 15.22 2.48
CA VAL A 243 15.55 16.62 2.21
C VAL A 243 15.65 16.84 0.71
N ILE A 244 14.94 17.86 0.23
CA ILE A 244 14.65 18.06 -1.18
C ILE A 244 15.09 19.46 -1.60
N ARG A 245 15.69 19.51 -2.79
CA ARG A 245 16.04 20.73 -3.51
C ARG A 245 14.78 21.47 -4.00
N SER A 246 14.28 22.40 -3.19
CA SER A 246 13.12 23.24 -3.51
C SER A 246 13.41 24.28 -4.60
N ASP A 247 14.68 24.55 -4.89
CA ASP A 247 15.12 25.40 -6.00
C ASP A 247 14.88 24.75 -7.38
N LYS A 248 14.80 23.41 -7.43
CA LYS A 248 14.60 22.65 -8.67
C LYS A 248 13.25 21.99 -8.80
N TYR A 249 12.63 21.59 -7.68
CA TYR A 249 11.40 20.82 -7.70
C TYR A 249 10.36 21.41 -6.75
N LYS A 250 9.13 21.51 -7.26
CA LYS A 250 7.97 21.88 -6.45
C LYS A 250 7.31 20.60 -5.95
N TYR A 251 6.90 20.62 -4.69
CA TYR A 251 6.09 19.57 -4.12
C TYR A 251 4.61 19.96 -4.28
N GLU A 252 3.83 19.13 -4.95
CA GLU A 252 2.40 19.35 -5.12
C GLU A 252 1.60 18.32 -4.31
N LEU A 253 0.66 18.82 -3.52
CA LEU A 253 -0.35 18.02 -2.84
C LEU A 253 -1.60 18.02 -3.70
N ILE A 254 -1.80 16.93 -4.43
CA ILE A 254 -3.03 16.73 -5.21
C ILE A 254 -4.10 16.25 -4.21
N GLN A 255 -5.09 17.11 -3.95
CA GLN A 255 -6.24 16.86 -3.08
C GLN A 255 -7.43 16.34 -3.85
#